data_AF-A0A3D2VDB1-F1
#
_entry.id   AF-A0A3D2VDB1-F1
#
_cell.length_a   1.000
_cell.length_b   1.000
_cell.length_c   1.000
_cell.angle_alpha   90.00
_cell.angle_beta   90.00
_cell.angle_gamma   90.00
#
_symmetry.space_group_name_H-M   'P 1'
#
loop_
_entity.id
_entity.type
_entity.pdbx_description
1 polymer ?
#
loop_
_entity_poly.entity_id
_entity_poly.type
_entity_poly.pdbx_seq_one_letter_code
_entity_poly.pdbx_strand_id
1 'polypeptide(L)'
;MNTLAHLYLSGNDPELMLGNFIGDSVRGDEFSHLDERVQKGVILHRKIDRFTDNHLVFRQICALIREDFGRYCSVVADVFLDHF
;
A
#
# COMPACT_ATOMS: atom_id res chain seq x y z
N MET A 1 0.98 1.56 -5.24
CA MET A 1 0.36 1.80 -3.94
C MET A 1 -0.89 2.65 -4.13
N ASN A 2 -1.98 2.25 -3.47
CA ASN A 2 -3.26 2.94 -3.45
C ASN A 2 -3.25 4.07 -2.40
N THR A 3 -2.91 5.29 -2.81
CA THR A 3 -2.61 6.38 -1.86
C THR A 3 -3.82 6.71 -0.99
N LEU A 4 -5.03 6.66 -1.56
CA LEU A 4 -6.25 6.99 -0.85
C LEU A 4 -6.51 6.03 0.31
N ALA A 5 -6.36 4.71 0.10
CA ALA A 5 -6.55 3.71 1.13
C ALA A 5 -5.56 3.89 2.29
N HIS A 6 -4.28 4.18 2.00
CA HIS A 6 -3.28 4.40 3.05
C HIS A 6 -3.61 5.61 3.92
N LEU A 7 -4.01 6.73 3.30
CA LEU A 7 -4.41 7.92 4.05
C LEU A 7 -5.69 7.66 4.86
N TYR A 8 -6.70 7.05 4.24
CA TYR A 8 -7.98 6.77 4.89
C TYR A 8 -7.84 5.82 6.10
N LEU A 9 -7.08 4.73 5.95
CA LEU A 9 -6.86 3.73 7.01
C LEU A 9 -5.96 4.23 8.14
N SER A 10 -5.35 5.41 7.98
CA SER A 10 -4.58 6.07 9.04
C SER A 10 -5.48 6.91 9.99
N GLY A 11 -6.75 7.12 9.65
CA GLY A 11 -7.68 7.90 10.47
C GLY A 11 -7.27 9.37 10.60
N ASN A 12 -7.46 9.95 11.79
CA ASN A 12 -7.20 11.38 12.07
C ASN A 12 -5.83 11.61 12.73
N ASP A 13 -4.84 10.75 12.47
CA ASP A 13 -3.53 10.84 13.09
C ASP A 13 -2.46 11.28 12.06
N PRO A 14 -2.01 12.55 12.09
CA PRO A 14 -1.14 13.11 11.05
C PRO A 14 0.22 12.43 10.95
N GLU A 15 0.81 12.00 12.07
CA GLU A 15 2.11 11.34 12.09
C GLU A 15 2.00 9.91 11.55
N LEU A 16 0.92 9.21 11.91
CA LEU A 16 0.62 7.89 11.36
C LEU A 16 0.34 7.98 9.86
N MET A 17 -0.45 8.98 9.44
CA MET A 17 -0.72 9.28 8.02
C MET A 17 0.58 9.54 7.26
N LEU A 18 1.46 10.37 7.81
CA LEU A 18 2.76 10.68 7.20
C LEU A 18 3.56 9.40 6.98
N GLY A 19 3.71 8.57 8.01
CA GLY A 19 4.44 7.31 7.90
C GLY A 19 3.82 6.33 6.90
N ASN A 20 2.49 6.25 6.87
CA ASN A 20 1.75 5.37 5.96
C ASN A 20 1.84 5.86 4.50
N PHE A 21 1.92 7.18 4.30
CA PHE A 21 2.08 7.81 3.00
C PHE A 21 3.49 7.63 2.41
N ILE A 22 4.53 7.78 3.23
CA ILE A 22 5.92 7.67 2.76
C ILE A 22 6.44 6.22 2.71
N GLY A 23 5.62 5.23 3.06
CA GLY A 23 6.03 3.84 3.25
C GLY A 23 6.79 3.23 2.06
N ASP A 24 6.35 3.51 0.84
CA ASP A 24 7.00 3.09 -0.41
C ASP A 24 8.43 3.65 -0.58
N SER A 25 8.66 4.85 -0.02
CA SER A 25 9.97 5.52 -0.09
C SER A 25 10.95 5.01 0.98
N VAL A 26 10.47 4.23 1.95
CA VAL A 26 11.27 3.71 3.06
C VAL A 26 11.79 2.31 2.75
N ARG A 27 13.10 2.21 2.52
CA ARG A 27 13.77 0.92 2.26
C ARG A 27 14.15 0.23 3.57
N GLY A 28 13.89 -1.09 3.65
CA GLY A 28 14.34 -1.91 4.78
C GLY A 28 13.94 -1.32 6.14
N ASP A 29 14.89 -1.11 7.03
CA ASP A 29 14.68 -0.53 8.38
C ASP A 29 15.14 0.93 8.50
N GLU A 30 15.28 1.63 7.37
CA GLU A 30 15.68 3.04 7.26
C GLU A 30 14.59 4.03 7.74
N PHE A 31 13.84 3.67 8.77
CA PHE A 31 12.85 4.52 9.45
C PHE A 31 13.01 4.54 10.97
N SER A 32 13.96 3.78 11.51
CA SER A 32 14.25 3.71 12.95
C SER A 32 14.64 5.06 13.58
N HIS A 33 15.06 6.03 12.77
CA HIS A 33 15.40 7.39 13.20
C HIS A 33 14.21 8.36 13.21
N LEU A 34 13.06 7.95 12.69
CA LEU A 34 11.84 8.77 12.67
C LEU A 34 11.09 8.66 14.00
N ASP A 35 10.14 9.57 14.26
CA ASP A 35 9.29 9.48 15.44
C ASP A 35 8.49 8.18 15.47
N GLU A 36 8.29 7.61 16.66
CA GLU A 36 7.69 6.27 16.86
C GLU A 36 6.32 6.14 16.14
N ARG A 37 5.55 7.23 16.08
CA ARG A 37 4.25 7.24 15.41
C ARG A 37 4.36 7.16 13.90
N VAL A 38 5.34 7.86 13.32
CA VAL A 38 5.68 7.78 11.89
C VAL A 38 6.20 6.38 11.55
N GLN A 39 7.02 5.78 12.42
CA GLN A 39 7.46 4.38 12.25
C GLN A 39 6.26 3.41 12.22
N LYS A 40 5.29 3.59 13.12
CA LYS A 40 4.04 2.81 13.10
C LYS A 40 3.26 2.99 11.80
N GLY A 41 3.30 4.18 11.20
CA GLY A 41 2.71 4.45 9.89
C GLY A 41 3.39 3.66 8.78
N VAL A 42 4.72 3.63 8.73
CA VAL A 42 5.49 2.82 7.75
C VAL A 42 5.16 1.32 7.89
N ILE A 43 5.08 0.84 9.14
CA ILE A 43 4.69 -0.55 9.42
C ILE A 43 3.25 -0.81 8.98
N LEU A 44 2.34 0.15 9.18
CA LEU A 44 0.94 0.05 8.77
C LEU A 44 0.83 -0.04 7.24
N HIS A 45 1.55 0.79 6.50
CA HIS A 45 1.64 0.73 5.04
C HIS A 45 1.99 -0.70 4.56
N ARG A 46 3.08 -1.27 5.10
CA ARG A 46 3.51 -2.64 4.75
C ARG A 46 2.48 -3.71 5.09
N LYS A 47 1.70 -3.50 6.16
CA LYS A 47 0.63 -4.43 6.56
C LYS A 47 -0.54 -4.36 5.58
N ILE A 48 -0.92 -3.15 5.14
CA ILE A 48 -1.98 -2.94 4.15
C ILE A 48 -1.59 -3.62 2.84
N ASP A 49 -0.41 -3.33 2.31
CA ASP A 49 0.08 -3.92 1.05
C ASP A 49 0.15 -5.44 1.12
N ARG A 50 0.73 -5.96 2.20
CA ARG A 50 0.77 -7.42 2.40
C ARG A 50 -0.63 -8.02 2.46
N PHE A 51 -1.59 -7.34 3.07
CA PHE A 51 -2.96 -7.83 3.15
C PHE A 51 -3.62 -7.86 1.77
N THR A 52 -3.55 -6.76 1.01
CA THR A 52 -4.16 -6.64 -0.32
C THR A 52 -3.51 -7.58 -1.34
N ASP A 53 -2.18 -7.65 -1.40
CA ASP A 53 -1.45 -8.53 -2.32
C ASP A 53 -1.76 -10.02 -2.10
N ASN A 54 -2.05 -10.40 -0.86
CA ASN A 54 -2.41 -11.77 -0.50
C ASN A 54 -3.90 -12.05 -0.53
N HIS A 55 -4.74 -11.02 -0.72
CA HIS A 55 -6.18 -11.19 -0.71
C HIS A 55 -6.66 -11.93 -1.96
N LEU A 56 -7.54 -12.92 -1.77
CA LEU A 56 -8.04 -13.78 -2.84
C LEU A 56 -8.69 -12.97 -3.98
N VAL A 57 -9.47 -11.94 -3.63
CA VAL A 57 -10.14 -11.08 -4.61
C VAL A 57 -9.15 -10.31 -5.48
N PHE A 58 -8.09 -9.76 -4.88
CA PHE A 58 -7.06 -9.02 -5.64
C PHE A 58 -6.34 -9.96 -6.62
N ARG A 59 -6.03 -11.18 -6.18
CA ARG A 59 -5.42 -12.21 -7.04
C ARG A 59 -6.33 -12.65 -8.18
N GLN A 60 -7.64 -12.74 -7.92
CA GLN A 60 -8.64 -13.03 -8.97
C GLN A 60 -8.70 -11.91 -10.00
N ILE A 61 -8.72 -10.64 -9.57
CA ILE A 61 -8.68 -9.48 -10.47
C ILE A 61 -7.42 -9.53 -11.34
N CYS A 62 -6.24 -9.72 -10.71
CA CYS A 62 -4.98 -9.84 -11.45
C CYS A 62 -4.98 -10.99 -12.45
N ALA A 63 -5.62 -12.13 -12.12
CA ALA A 63 -5.72 -13.29 -13.00
C ALA A 63 -6.61 -13.00 -14.23
N LEU A 64 -7.72 -12.28 -14.06
CA LEU A 64 -8.63 -11.91 -15.14
C LEU A 64 -7.95 -11.06 -16.21
N ILE A 65 -7.08 -10.14 -15.80
CA ILE A 65 -6.42 -9.19 -16.70
C ILE A 65 -4.98 -9.63 -17.08
N ARG A 66 -4.57 -10.84 -16.67
CA ARG A 66 -3.19 -11.32 -16.87
C ARG A 66 -2.85 -11.54 -18.34
N GLU A 67 -3.83 -11.94 -19.15
CA GLU A 67 -3.63 -12.17 -20.59
C GLU A 67 -3.19 -10.89 -21.30
N ASP A 68 -3.80 -9.77 -20.95
CA ASP A 68 -3.52 -8.46 -21.58
C ASP A 68 -2.28 -7.76 -21.00
N PHE A 69 -2.06 -7.85 -19.69
CA PHE A 69 -1.04 -7.04 -18.99
C PHE A 69 0.15 -7.84 -18.43
N GLY A 70 0.10 -9.17 -18.48
CA GLY A 70 1.19 -10.06 -18.08
C GLY A 70 1.71 -9.78 -16.66
N ARG A 71 3.00 -9.45 -16.55
CA ARG A 71 3.66 -9.14 -15.26
C ARG A 71 3.14 -7.85 -14.62
N TYR A 72 2.57 -6.93 -15.40
CA TYR A 72 2.10 -5.63 -14.91
C TYR A 72 0.64 -5.65 -14.43
N CYS A 73 -0.04 -6.81 -14.44
CA CYS A 73 -1.42 -6.94 -13.99
C CYS A 73 -1.66 -6.35 -12.58
N SER A 74 -0.76 -6.56 -11.62
CA SER A 74 -0.91 -6.02 -10.28
C SER A 74 -0.83 -4.50 -10.23
N VAL A 75 0.07 -3.89 -11.03
CA VAL A 75 0.20 -2.43 -11.14
C VAL A 75 -1.05 -1.83 -11.78
N VAL A 76 -1.55 -2.45 -12.85
CA VAL A 76 -2.77 -1.99 -13.54
C VAL A 76 -3.98 -2.10 -12.61
N ALA A 77 -4.14 -3.21 -11.90
CA ALA A 77 -5.21 -3.40 -10.93
C ALA A 77 -5.14 -2.37 -9.79
N ASP A 78 -3.94 -2.10 -9.26
CA ASP A 78 -3.73 -1.12 -8.19
C ASP A 78 -4.10 0.30 -8.63
N VAL A 79 -3.64 0.74 -9.81
CA VAL A 79 -4.02 2.06 -10.38
C VAL A 79 -5.53 2.15 -10.61
N PHE A 80 -6.16 1.08 -11.09
CA PHE A 80 -7.60 1.06 -11.32
C PHE A 80 -8.39 1.19 -10.01
N LEU A 81 -8.00 0.44 -8.98
CA LEU A 81 -8.66 0.44 -7.66
C LEU A 81 -8.39 1.70 -6.83
N ASP A 82 -7.33 2.47 -7.13
CA ASP A 82 -7.07 3.77 -6.50
C ASP A 82 -7.88 4.90 -7.14
N HIS A 83 -8.36 4.72 -8.37
CA HIS A 83 -9.04 5.77 -9.14
C HIS A 83 -10.55 5.58 -9.33
N PHE A 84 -11.03 4.34 -9.41
CA PHE A 84 -12.44 3.97 -9.66
C PHE A 84 -13.03 3.16 -8.52
#